data_AF-A0A9P6SSC7-F1
#
_entry.id   AF-A0A9P6SSC7-F1
#
_cell.length_a   1.000
_cell.length_b   1.000
_cell.length_c   1.000
_cell.angle_alpha   90.00
_cell.angle_beta   90.00
_cell.angle_gamma   90.00
#
_symmetry.space_group_name_H-M   'P 1'
#
loop_
_entity.id
_entity.type
_entity.pdbx_description
1 polymer ?
#
loop_
_entity_poly.entity_id
_entity_poly.type
_entity_poly.pdbx_seq_one_letter_code
_entity_poly.pdbx_strand_id
1 'polypeptide(L)' 'MAHLAETDPKAGIMFLNGCEFWDTKPKNFEDPWFKSFLKNYRYLSKDELPPGTEFGITYRTISINTPKYLAYLLEK' A
#
# COMPACT_ATOMS: atom_id res chain seq x y z
N MET A 1 5.81 -11.62 -5.89
CA MET A 1 4.61 -10.97 -5.34
C MET A 1 3.97 -10.00 -6.34
N ALA A 2 4.61 -8.88 -6.71
CA ALA A 2 4.04 -7.91 -7.68
C ALA A 2 3.68 -8.54 -9.04
N HIS A 3 4.54 -9.39 -9.60
CA HIS A 3 4.26 -10.12 -10.84
C HIS A 3 3.02 -11.02 -10.75
N LEU A 4 2.86 -11.76 -9.64
CA LEU A 4 1.71 -12.66 -9.43
C LEU A 4 0.39 -11.90 -9.36
N ALA A 5 0.39 -10.69 -8.80
CA ALA A 5 -0.78 -9.83 -8.77
C ALA A 5 -1.22 -9.37 -10.18
N GLU A 6 -0.31 -9.37 -11.16
CA GLU A 6 -0.59 -9.04 -12.56
C GLU A 6 -0.91 -10.28 -13.40
N THR A 7 -0.29 -11.43 -13.10
CA THR A 7 -0.31 -12.59 -14.01
C THR A 7 -1.12 -13.79 -13.52
N ASP A 8 -1.40 -13.89 -12.22
CA ASP A 8 -2.11 -15.05 -11.66
C ASP A 8 -3.23 -14.64 -10.68
N PRO A 9 -4.47 -14.46 -11.17
CA PRO A 9 -5.59 -14.10 -10.31
C PRO A 9 -5.96 -15.22 -9.31
N LYS A 10 -5.49 -16.47 -9.51
CA LYS A 10 -5.72 -17.57 -8.56
C LYS A 10 -4.86 -17.43 -7.31
N ALA A 11 -3.72 -16.75 -7.40
CA ALA A 11 -2.91 -16.41 -6.23
C ALA A 11 -3.65 -15.50 -5.23
N GLY A 12 -4.73 -14.83 -5.62
CA GLY A 12 -5.50 -13.99 -4.69
C GLY A 12 -4.74 -12.75 -4.22
N ILE A 13 -3.75 -12.29 -4.99
CA ILE A 13 -3.02 -11.05 -4.75
C ILE A 13 -3.60 -9.96 -5.65
N MET A 14 -3.84 -8.78 -5.10
CA MET A 14 -4.37 -7.63 -5.83
C MET A 14 -3.56 -6.37 -5.53
N PHE A 15 -3.45 -5.47 -6.52
CA PHE A 15 -2.93 -4.13 -6.28
C PHE A 15 -4.00 -3.21 -5.70
N LEU A 16 -3.59 -2.34 -4.79
CA LEU A 16 -4.42 -1.28 -4.23
C LEU A 16 -3.57 -0.05 -3.89
N ASN A 17 -4.22 1.10 -3.75
CA ASN A 17 -3.60 2.29 -3.19
C ASN A 17 -3.75 2.25 -1.67
N GLY A 18 -2.64 2.23 -0.96
CA GLY A 18 -2.58 2.46 0.48
C GLY A 18 -2.52 3.97 0.75
N CYS A 19 -3.20 4.39 1.81
CA CYS A 19 -3.08 5.74 2.35
C CYS A 19 -2.85 5.64 3.85
N GLU A 20 -1.92 6.46 4.35
CA GLU A 20 -1.68 6.62 5.78
C GLU A 20 -1.86 8.10 6.13
N PHE A 21 -2.52 8.35 7.25
CA PHE A 21 -2.94 9.68 7.69
C PHE A 21 -2.49 9.92 9.13
N TRP A 22 -2.09 11.15 9.41
CA TRP A 22 -1.72 11.61 10.75
C TRP A 22 -2.41 12.93 11.04
N ASP A 23 -3.09 12.99 12.19
CA ASP A 23 -3.72 14.22 12.68
C ASP A 23 -2.69 15.33 12.88
N THR A 24 -1.46 14.99 13.28
CA THR A 24 -0.34 15.94 13.40
C THR A 24 0.89 15.40 12.71
N LYS A 25 1.55 16.23 11.90
CA LYS A 25 2.81 15.85 11.24
C LYS A 25 3.90 15.61 12.29
N PRO A 26 4.53 14.42 12.34
CA PRO A 26 5.63 14.19 13.25
C PRO A 26 6.81 15.09 12.91
N LYS A 27 7.42 15.70 13.93
CA LYS A 27 8.49 16.72 13.78
C LYS A 27 9.69 16.22 12.99
N ASN A 28 10.03 14.95 13.14
CA ASN A 28 11.14 14.29 12.46
C ASN A 28 10.61 13.17 11.56
N PHE A 29 9.66 13.49 10.67
CA PHE A 29 9.21 12.50 9.69
C PHE A 29 10.36 12.16 8.74
N GLU A 30 10.89 10.95 8.87
CA GLU A 30 11.80 10.36 7.90
C GLU A 30 10.97 9.54 6.90
N ASP A 31 11.37 9.59 5.64
CA ASP A 31 10.74 8.74 4.64
C ASP A 31 10.87 7.26 5.06
N PRO A 32 9.78 6.49 4.99
CA PRO A 32 9.80 5.10 5.40
C PRO A 32 10.70 4.28 4.48
N TRP A 33 11.31 3.22 5.03
CA TRP A 33 12.22 2.33 4.31
C TRP A 33 11.63 1.75 3.01
N PHE A 34 10.30 1.61 2.93
CA PHE A 34 9.59 1.07 1.77
C PHE A 34 9.30 2.10 0.67
N LYS A 35 9.58 3.40 0.89
CA LYS A 35 9.32 4.47 -0.09
C LYS A 35 9.91 4.16 -1.47
N SER A 36 11.14 3.64 -1.51
CA SER A 36 11.84 3.36 -2.77
C SER A 36 11.34 2.09 -3.47
N PHE A 37 10.68 1.18 -2.73
CA PHE A 37 10.19 -0.08 -3.26
C PHE A 37 8.74 0.02 -3.75
N LEU A 38 7.91 0.77 -3.03
CA LEU A 38 6.51 0.95 -3.39
C LEU A 38 6.36 1.97 -4.51
N LYS A 39 5.63 1.59 -5.56
CA LYS A 39 5.37 2.49 -6.68
C LYS A 39 4.45 3.63 -6.24
N ASN A 40 4.56 4.78 -6.90
CA ASN A 40 3.70 5.95 -6.69
C ASN A 40 3.69 6.48 -5.25
N TYR A 41 4.76 6.25 -4.47
CA TYR A 41 4.89 6.86 -3.16
C TYR A 41 4.94 8.39 -3.30
N ARG A 42 4.03 9.09 -2.62
CA ARG A 42 4.01 10.55 -2.53
C ARG A 42 3.30 11.02 -1.28
N TYR A 43 3.56 12.28 -0.93
CA TYR A 43 2.74 13.01 0.03
C TYR A 43 1.38 13.37 -0.60
N LEU A 44 0.33 13.36 0.21
CA LEU A 44 -1.00 13.84 -0.16
C LEU A 44 -1.06 15.36 -0.07
N SER A 45 -1.77 15.98 -1.02
CA SER A 45 -2.06 17.42 -0.98
C SER A 45 -3.15 17.70 0.06
N LYS A 46 -3.25 18.95 0.54
CA LYS A 46 -4.26 19.32 1.55
C LYS A 46 -5.70 18.97 1.13
N ASP A 47 -6.02 19.11 -0.15
CA ASP A 47 -7.34 18.80 -0.71
C ASP A 47 -7.66 17.28 -0.75
N GLU A 48 -6.64 16.42 -0.65
CA GLU A 48 -6.79 14.97 -0.63
C GLU A 48 -6.85 14.41 0.81
N LEU A 49 -6.60 15.26 1.81
CA LEU A 49 -6.61 14.86 3.20
C LEU A 49 -8.04 14.86 3.76
N PRO A 50 -8.41 13.85 4.57
CA PRO A 50 -9.62 13.90 5.36
C PRO A 50 -9.64 15.11 6.30
N PRO A 51 -10.84 15.59 6.71
CA PRO A 51 -10.95 16.67 7.69
C PRO A 51 -10.24 16.30 9.00
N GLY A 52 -9.43 17.23 9.53
CA GLY A 52 -8.69 17.03 10.78
C GLY A 52 -7.31 16.38 10.63
N THR A 53 -6.93 15.96 9.41
CA THR A 53 -5.61 15.40 9.14
C THR A 53 -4.64 16.46 8.65
N GLU A 54 -3.48 16.62 9.30
CA GLU A 54 -2.43 17.55 8.89
C GLU A 54 -1.45 16.96 7.87
N PHE A 55 -1.32 15.64 7.82
CA PHE A 55 -0.32 14.97 6.99
C PHE A 55 -0.78 13.59 6.51
N GLY A 56 -0.40 13.23 5.30
CA GLY A 56 -0.68 11.90 4.77
C GLY A 56 0.22 11.54 3.60
N ILE A 57 0.33 10.23 3.38
CA ILE A 57 1.09 9.64 2.27
C ILE A 57 0.19 8.65 1.54
N THR A 58 0.47 8.46 0.25
CA THR A 58 -0.15 7.41 -0.54
C THR A 58 0.90 6.66 -1.35
N TYR A 59 0.65 5.38 -1.59
CA TYR A 59 1.53 4.50 -2.34
C TYR A 59 0.74 3.34 -2.92
N ARG A 60 1.25 2.73 -3.99
CA ARG A 60 0.68 1.53 -4.60
C ARG A 60 1.29 0.30 -3.94
N THR A 61 0.46 -0.48 -3.27
CA THR A 61 0.84 -1.71 -2.56
C THR A 61 0.04 -2.91 -3.08
N ILE A 62 0.23 -4.07 -2.46
CA ILE A 62 -0.52 -5.29 -2.70
C ILE A 62 -1.29 -5.70 -1.45
N SER A 63 -2.45 -6.32 -1.65
CA SER A 63 -3.20 -7.02 -0.62
C SER A 63 -3.32 -8.48 -1.03
N ILE A 64 -3.29 -9.37 -0.03
CA ILE A 64 -3.32 -10.82 -0.24
C ILE A 64 -4.57 -11.35 0.43
N ASN A 65 -5.41 -12.03 -0.33
CA ASN A 65 -6.43 -12.90 0.22
C ASN A 65 -5.76 -14.16 0.77
N THR A 66 -5.49 -14.16 2.08
CA THR A 66 -4.74 -15.22 2.76
C THR A 66 -5.24 -16.63 2.47
N PRO A 67 -6.52 -17.00 2.65
CA PRO A 67 -6.95 -18.37 2.40
C PRO A 67 -6.78 -18.79 0.93
N LYS A 68 -7.01 -17.86 -0.01
CA LYS A 68 -6.84 -18.13 -1.43
C LYS A 68 -5.36 -18.30 -1.81
N TYR A 69 -4.48 -17.46 -1.28
CA TYR A 69 -3.04 -17.55 -1.53
C TYR A 69 -2.44 -18.83 -0.94
N LEU A 70 -2.88 -19.24 0.26
CA LEU A 70 -2.45 -20.51 0.86
C LEU A 70 -2.92 -21.72 0.04
N ALA A 71 -4.16 -21.72 -0.46
CA ALA A 71 -4.64 -22.78 -1.36
C ALA A 71 -3.79 -22.85 -2.64
N TYR A 72 -3.52 -21.70 -3.27
CA TYR A 72 -2.65 -21.62 -4.45
C TYR A 72 -1.23 -22.17 -4.20
N LEU A 73 -0.66 -21.92 -3.02
CA LEU A 73 0.66 -22.44 -2.65
C LEU A 73 0.67 -23.96 -2.42
N LEU A 74 -0.46 -24.56 -2.03
CA LEU A 74 -0.60 -26.01 -1.86
C LEU A 74 -0.82 -26.73 -3.19
N GLU A 75 -1.40 -26.05 -4.18
CA GLU A 75 -1.61 -26.57 -5.54
C GLU A 75 -0.35 -26.50 -6.43
N LYS A 76 0.72 -25.85 -5.95
CA LYS A 76 2.01 -25.71 -6.64
C LYS A 76 3.04 -26.72 -6.17
#